data_AF-A0A7S2N0H0-F1
#
_entry.id   AF-A0A7S2N0H0-F1
#
_cell.length_a   1.000
_cell.length_b   1.000
_cell.length_c   1.000
_cell.angle_alpha   90.00
_cell.angle_beta   90.00
_cell.angle_gamma   90.00
#
_symmetry.space_group_name_H-M   'P 1'
#
loop_
_entity.id
_entity.type
_entity.pdbx_description
1 polymer ?
#
loop_
_entity_poly.entity_id
_entity_poly.type
_entity_poly.pdbx_seq_one_letter_code
_entity_poly.pdbx_strand_id
1 'polypeptide(L)'
;GDGDPNNGLEEQRLRLAANVIRENNGAVTAEQLAPFCDDIPAPDLGKESSYVDESFVLPIVTALNGEPRVTEDGDIVYVFEDLQISATGSDTAQLARAETAMMLKRVGLEPDASTRDIKNFLNMNGISTRGALEKEDLLNILGQVLPPLSAKEEEELRGAVEDPTALQEREYKFSLASDTNRFLAGALGVVNLLGALYLGNMFQTYAVYDMRLPSYFGVVQAGFPFLLAYAFLFNAIPIARSFWIKGQNEKIQERNKIRRMWRTVVDTAVGGVGRKLKAAARMGTRMKKLGSSKDDIVFDTSKSFSETMKMKEKQSMKDFDKLLEQEDEKTKRLGSSKDDMTIEMKEKQSMKDFDDKPFQ
;
A
#
# COMPACT_ATOMS: atom_id res chain seq x y z
N GLY A 1 21.73 -1.33 -14.01
CA GLY A 1 21.28 -0.85 -12.69
C GLY A 1 20.49 -1.94 -12.04
N ASP A 2 20.37 -1.95 -10.72
CA ASP A 2 19.83 -3.09 -9.96
C ASP A 2 18.29 -3.12 -9.91
N GLY A 3 17.63 -2.47 -10.88
CA GLY A 3 16.18 -2.30 -10.94
C GLY A 3 15.64 -1.10 -10.15
N ASP A 4 14.34 -0.86 -10.29
CA ASP A 4 13.60 0.09 -9.46
C ASP A 4 13.26 -0.58 -8.11
N PRO A 5 13.74 -0.06 -6.97
CA PRO A 5 13.42 -0.61 -5.65
C PRO A 5 11.94 -0.45 -5.28
N ASN A 6 11.19 0.40 -5.96
CA ASN A 6 9.78 0.70 -5.71
C ASN A 6 8.85 0.10 -6.78
N ASN A 7 9.31 -0.93 -7.49
CA ASN A 7 8.43 -1.68 -8.39
C ASN A 7 7.25 -2.28 -7.59
N GLY A 8 6.02 -2.01 -8.02
CA GLY A 8 4.79 -2.42 -7.33
C GLY A 8 4.29 -1.45 -6.24
N LEU A 9 4.83 -0.23 -6.15
CA LEU A 9 4.39 0.76 -5.15
C LEU A 9 2.88 1.01 -5.16
N GLU A 10 2.27 1.05 -6.35
CA GLU A 10 0.83 1.29 -6.49
C GLU A 10 -0.01 0.16 -5.89
N GLU A 11 0.41 -1.09 -6.09
CA GLU A 11 -0.27 -2.24 -5.49
C GLU A 11 -0.11 -2.23 -3.96
N GLN A 12 1.08 -1.89 -3.47
CA GLN A 12 1.33 -1.70 -2.03
C GLN A 12 0.47 -0.58 -1.45
N ARG A 13 0.36 0.56 -2.15
CA ARG A 13 -0.49 1.69 -1.77
C ARG A 13 -1.94 1.26 -1.60
N LEU A 14 -2.53 0.67 -2.63
CA LEU A 14 -3.94 0.31 -2.62
C LEU A 14 -4.22 -0.73 -1.53
N ARG A 15 -3.30 -1.67 -1.33
CA ARG A 15 -3.38 -2.66 -0.25
C ARG A 15 -3.37 -2.02 1.14
N LEU A 16 -2.40 -1.15 1.42
CA LEU A 16 -2.27 -0.49 2.72
C LEU A 16 -3.46 0.45 2.99
N ALA A 17 -3.87 1.24 1.99
CA ALA A 17 -5.04 2.10 2.09
C ALA A 17 -6.32 1.28 2.37
N ALA A 18 -6.52 0.17 1.65
CA ALA A 18 -7.67 -0.71 1.89
C ALA A 18 -7.69 -1.29 3.31
N ASN A 19 -6.53 -1.60 3.89
CA ASN A 19 -6.44 -2.08 5.27
C ASN A 19 -6.85 -0.99 6.28
N VAL A 20 -6.34 0.23 6.13
CA VAL A 20 -6.75 1.36 6.99
C VAL A 20 -8.24 1.66 6.85
N ILE A 21 -8.79 1.60 5.63
CA ILE A 21 -10.22 1.77 5.38
C ILE A 21 -11.04 0.70 6.13
N ARG A 22 -10.60 -0.57 6.09
CA ARG A 22 -11.25 -1.67 6.81
C ARG A 22 -11.20 -1.51 8.32
N GLU A 23 -10.07 -1.08 8.86
CA GLU A 23 -9.91 -0.79 10.30
C GLU A 23 -10.87 0.31 10.77
N ASN A 24 -11.18 1.27 9.89
CA ASN A 24 -12.10 2.37 10.16
C ASN A 24 -13.56 2.08 9.73
N ASN A 25 -13.94 0.79 9.56
CA ASN A 25 -15.29 0.38 9.16
C ASN A 25 -15.79 1.00 7.84
N GLY A 26 -14.87 1.20 6.88
CA GLY A 26 -15.23 1.65 5.54
C GLY A 26 -15.51 3.16 5.42
N ALA A 27 -15.20 3.97 6.42
CA ALA A 27 -15.31 5.44 6.33
C ALA A 27 -14.02 6.09 6.82
N VAL A 28 -13.38 6.91 5.98
CA VAL A 28 -12.11 7.56 6.29
C VAL A 28 -12.08 9.01 5.82
N THR A 29 -11.25 9.82 6.47
CA THR A 29 -11.00 11.22 6.08
C THR A 29 -9.80 11.32 5.13
N ALA A 30 -9.66 12.45 4.44
CA ALA A 30 -8.50 12.70 3.59
C ALA A 30 -7.16 12.59 4.35
N GLU A 31 -7.14 13.04 5.61
CA GLU A 31 -5.95 12.99 6.46
C GLU A 31 -5.53 11.55 6.81
N GLN A 32 -6.49 10.62 6.95
CA GLN A 32 -6.20 9.20 7.18
C GLN A 32 -5.63 8.51 5.93
N LEU A 33 -5.98 8.98 4.73
CA LEU A 33 -5.45 8.48 3.46
C LEU A 33 -4.15 9.18 3.04
N ALA A 34 -3.86 10.36 3.59
CA ALA A 34 -2.68 11.15 3.27
C ALA A 34 -1.35 10.36 3.37
N PRO A 35 -1.11 9.49 4.37
CA PRO A 35 0.13 8.70 4.43
C PRO A 35 0.37 7.74 3.26
N PHE A 36 -0.63 7.49 2.40
CA PHE A 36 -0.54 6.56 1.27
C PHE A 36 -0.51 7.25 -0.10
N CYS A 37 -0.79 8.55 -0.15
CA CYS A 37 -0.90 9.30 -1.39
C CYS A 37 0.47 9.76 -1.94
N ASP A 38 0.46 10.25 -3.17
CA ASP A 38 1.59 10.95 -3.80
C ASP A 38 1.40 12.46 -3.74
N ASP A 39 2.54 13.17 -3.80
CA ASP A 39 2.61 14.63 -3.94
C ASP A 39 1.72 15.41 -2.95
N ILE A 40 1.63 14.91 -1.72
CA ILE A 40 0.83 15.54 -0.66
C ILE A 40 1.57 16.77 -0.13
N PRO A 41 0.88 17.90 0.10
CA PRO A 41 1.45 19.02 0.83
C PRO A 41 1.79 18.64 2.28
N ALA A 42 2.74 19.35 2.90
CA ALA A 42 2.97 19.21 4.34
C ALA A 42 1.72 19.63 5.13
N PRO A 43 1.43 18.99 6.28
CA PRO A 43 0.25 19.33 7.08
C PRO A 43 0.31 20.79 7.56
N ASP A 44 -0.66 21.61 7.13
CA ASP A 44 -0.82 23.00 7.57
C ASP A 44 -1.69 23.03 8.84
N LEU A 45 -1.04 22.97 10.00
CA LEU A 45 -1.70 22.97 11.31
C LEU A 45 -2.21 24.36 11.73
N GLY A 46 -1.93 25.41 10.96
CA GLY A 46 -2.18 26.81 11.34
C GLY A 46 -3.36 27.47 10.63
N LYS A 47 -3.93 26.84 9.58
CA LYS A 47 -5.06 27.39 8.83
C LYS A 47 -6.23 26.40 8.83
N GLU A 48 -7.22 26.65 9.68
CA GLU A 48 -8.59 26.17 9.44
C GLU A 48 -9.19 26.95 8.27
N SER A 49 -8.69 26.72 7.05
CA SER A 49 -9.36 27.20 5.86
C SER A 49 -10.42 26.17 5.46
N SER A 50 -11.60 26.62 5.07
CA SER A 50 -12.67 25.74 4.57
C SER A 50 -12.35 25.10 3.22
N TYR A 51 -11.30 25.57 2.53
CA TYR A 51 -10.83 25.05 1.26
C TYR A 51 -9.48 24.36 1.45
N VAL A 52 -9.53 23.09 1.82
CA VAL A 52 -8.36 22.19 1.73
C VAL A 52 -8.44 21.48 0.39
N ASP A 53 -7.38 21.56 -0.40
CA ASP A 53 -7.27 20.77 -1.63
C ASP A 53 -7.02 19.30 -1.26
N GLU A 54 -8.10 18.51 -1.27
CA GLU A 54 -8.09 17.07 -1.02
C GLU A 54 -7.92 16.25 -2.31
N SER A 55 -7.58 16.87 -3.44
CA SER A 55 -7.46 16.17 -4.73
C SER A 55 -6.44 15.02 -4.73
N PHE A 56 -5.46 15.07 -3.82
CA PHE A 56 -4.44 14.03 -3.67
C PHE A 56 -5.01 12.65 -3.27
N VAL A 57 -6.20 12.56 -2.67
CA VAL A 57 -6.81 11.26 -2.31
C VAL A 57 -7.61 10.62 -3.43
N LEU A 58 -7.97 11.38 -4.47
CA LEU A 58 -8.85 10.93 -5.55
C LEU A 58 -8.36 9.66 -6.26
N PRO A 59 -7.05 9.45 -6.52
CA PRO A 59 -6.58 8.21 -7.14
C PRO A 59 -6.93 6.97 -6.30
N ILE A 60 -6.73 7.02 -4.99
CA ILE A 60 -7.04 5.92 -4.06
C ILE A 60 -8.55 5.72 -3.95
N VAL A 61 -9.29 6.82 -3.79
CA VAL A 61 -10.76 6.79 -3.69
C VAL A 61 -11.36 6.15 -4.95
N THR A 62 -10.89 6.56 -6.13
CA THR A 62 -11.38 6.03 -7.41
C THR A 62 -10.98 4.56 -7.60
N ALA A 63 -9.75 4.18 -7.25
CA ALA A 63 -9.27 2.81 -7.41
C ALA A 63 -9.97 1.80 -6.49
N LEU A 64 -10.45 2.26 -5.33
CA LEU A 64 -11.13 1.42 -4.33
C LEU A 64 -12.67 1.61 -4.33
N ASN A 65 -13.23 2.27 -5.35
CA ASN A 65 -14.67 2.59 -5.46
C ASN A 65 -15.26 3.30 -4.23
N GLY A 66 -14.53 4.28 -3.69
CA GLY A 66 -15.02 5.15 -2.62
C GLY A 66 -15.89 6.28 -3.14
N GLU A 67 -16.84 6.70 -2.32
CA GLU A 67 -17.72 7.84 -2.61
C GLU A 67 -17.53 8.97 -1.57
N PRO A 68 -17.44 10.24 -1.99
CA PRO A 68 -17.38 11.37 -1.08
C PRO A 68 -18.76 11.67 -0.51
N ARG A 69 -18.85 11.78 0.82
CA ARG A 69 -20.05 12.14 1.56
C ARG A 69 -19.77 13.34 2.46
N VAL A 70 -20.63 14.35 2.38
CA VAL A 70 -20.49 15.57 3.17
C VAL A 70 -21.21 15.39 4.52
N THR A 71 -20.56 15.80 5.60
CA THR A 71 -21.13 15.81 6.96
C THR A 71 -21.98 17.05 7.19
N GLU A 72 -22.79 17.06 8.26
CA GLU A 72 -23.55 18.25 8.69
C GLU A 72 -22.64 19.44 9.02
N ASP A 73 -21.40 19.14 9.45
CA ASP A 73 -20.37 20.13 9.79
C ASP A 73 -19.65 20.68 8.54
N GLY A 74 -19.97 20.19 7.33
CA GLY A 74 -19.37 20.61 6.06
C GLY A 74 -18.03 19.93 5.73
N ASP A 75 -17.64 18.90 6.49
CA ASP A 75 -16.45 18.10 6.23
C ASP A 75 -16.74 16.99 5.21
N ILE A 76 -15.73 16.61 4.42
CA ILE A 76 -15.83 15.50 3.46
C ILE A 76 -15.29 14.22 4.11
N VAL A 77 -16.08 13.16 4.02
CA VAL A 77 -15.72 11.80 4.45
C VAL A 77 -15.86 10.87 3.25
N TYR A 78 -14.87 10.03 3.02
CA TYR A 78 -14.89 9.04 1.95
C TYR A 78 -15.39 7.71 2.48
N VAL A 79 -16.47 7.19 1.90
CA VAL A 79 -17.12 5.94 2.29
C VAL A 79 -16.85 4.87 1.23
N PHE A 80 -16.48 3.68 1.67
CA PHE A 80 -16.09 2.54 0.84
C PHE A 80 -16.96 1.34 1.20
N GLU A 81 -18.10 1.16 0.52
CA GLU A 81 -19.04 0.07 0.81
C GLU A 81 -18.44 -1.31 0.44
N ASP A 82 -17.73 -1.38 -0.70
CA ASP A 82 -17.12 -2.62 -1.21
C ASP A 82 -16.06 -3.21 -0.25
N LEU A 83 -15.36 -2.35 0.50
CA LEU A 83 -14.30 -2.76 1.42
C LEU A 83 -14.82 -3.22 2.79
N GLN A 84 -16.11 -3.07 3.08
CA GLN A 84 -16.75 -3.50 4.34
C GLN A 84 -17.08 -5.00 4.37
N ILE A 85 -16.84 -5.71 3.26
CA ILE A 85 -17.01 -7.15 3.11
C ILE A 85 -15.63 -7.79 3.12
N SER A 86 -15.14 -8.16 4.30
CA SER A 86 -13.88 -8.90 4.43
C SER A 86 -14.15 -10.38 4.65
N ALA A 87 -13.59 -11.23 3.79
CA ALA A 87 -13.42 -12.64 4.08
C ALA A 87 -12.41 -12.79 5.23
N THR A 88 -12.71 -13.64 6.22
CA THR A 88 -12.05 -13.74 7.54
C THR A 88 -10.54 -14.10 7.55
N GLY A 89 -9.79 -13.95 6.45
CA GLY A 89 -8.44 -14.51 6.32
C GLY A 89 -7.41 -13.72 5.52
N SER A 90 -7.60 -12.42 5.22
CA SER A 90 -6.60 -11.68 4.42
C SER A 90 -5.34 -11.32 5.20
N ASP A 91 -5.47 -10.86 6.44
CA ASP A 91 -4.36 -10.19 7.14
C ASP A 91 -3.53 -11.17 7.96
N THR A 92 -4.19 -12.09 8.67
CA THR A 92 -3.52 -13.20 9.37
C THR A 92 -2.82 -14.15 8.40
N ALA A 93 -3.38 -14.36 7.21
CA ALA A 93 -2.74 -15.19 6.19
C ALA A 93 -1.56 -14.49 5.51
N GLN A 94 -1.45 -13.17 5.52
CA GLN A 94 -0.30 -12.45 4.97
C GLN A 94 0.91 -12.53 5.91
N LEU A 95 0.71 -12.27 7.21
CA LEU A 95 1.75 -12.48 8.23
C LEU A 95 2.23 -13.93 8.24
N ALA A 96 1.30 -14.89 8.24
CA ALA A 96 1.64 -16.31 8.16
C ALA A 96 2.39 -16.66 6.85
N ARG A 97 2.04 -16.06 5.70
CA ARG A 97 2.76 -16.26 4.43
C ARG A 97 4.17 -15.68 4.46
N ALA A 98 4.36 -14.50 5.05
CA ALA A 98 5.68 -13.88 5.16
C ALA A 98 6.60 -14.67 6.11
N GLU A 99 6.08 -15.09 7.27
CA GLU A 99 6.79 -15.93 8.23
C GLU A 99 7.17 -17.28 7.63
N THR A 100 6.23 -17.93 6.92
CA THR A 100 6.50 -19.24 6.28
C THR A 100 7.50 -19.13 5.14
N ALA A 101 7.40 -18.11 4.28
CA ALA A 101 8.39 -17.85 3.24
C ALA A 101 9.79 -17.62 3.83
N MET A 102 9.89 -16.91 4.95
CA MET A 102 11.16 -16.70 5.64
C MET A 102 11.70 -18.00 6.24
N MET A 103 10.87 -18.80 6.91
CA MET A 103 11.28 -20.10 7.47
C MET A 103 11.83 -21.04 6.39
N LEU A 104 11.19 -21.09 5.22
CA LEU A 104 11.64 -21.90 4.08
C LEU A 104 12.96 -21.39 3.49
N LYS A 105 13.11 -20.07 3.31
CA LYS A 105 14.34 -19.43 2.84
C LYS A 105 15.52 -19.73 3.76
N ARG A 106 15.32 -19.75 5.08
CA ARG A 106 16.37 -20.04 6.08
C ARG A 106 16.92 -21.46 5.97
N VAL A 107 16.11 -22.41 5.49
CA VAL A 107 16.54 -23.79 5.26
C VAL A 107 16.97 -24.07 3.82
N GLY A 108 17.05 -23.01 2.98
CA GLY A 108 17.45 -23.12 1.58
C GLY A 108 16.37 -23.71 0.67
N LEU A 109 15.11 -23.73 1.11
CA LEU A 109 13.96 -24.13 0.30
C LEU A 109 13.29 -22.92 -0.35
N GLU A 110 12.65 -23.13 -1.50
CA GLU A 110 11.88 -22.07 -2.16
C GLU A 110 10.61 -21.70 -1.38
N PRO A 111 10.11 -20.44 -1.48
CA PRO A 111 8.94 -19.98 -0.73
C PRO A 111 7.65 -20.79 -0.99
N ASP A 112 7.56 -21.45 -2.14
CA ASP A 112 6.46 -22.29 -2.57
C ASP A 112 6.74 -23.80 -2.43
N ALA A 113 7.81 -24.18 -1.72
CA ALA A 113 8.23 -25.56 -1.53
C ALA A 113 7.07 -26.50 -1.15
N SER A 114 7.08 -27.69 -1.78
CA SER A 114 6.03 -28.68 -1.58
C SER A 114 6.16 -29.36 -0.22
N THR A 115 5.07 -29.96 0.28
CA THR A 115 5.09 -30.77 1.51
C THR A 115 6.13 -31.89 1.46
N ARG A 116 6.43 -32.40 0.26
CA ARG A 116 7.46 -33.42 0.03
C ARG A 116 8.87 -32.87 0.26
N ASP A 117 9.15 -31.66 -0.21
CA ASP A 117 10.49 -31.07 -0.10
C ASP A 117 10.80 -30.70 1.35
N ILE A 118 9.81 -30.16 2.06
CA ILE A 118 9.90 -29.86 3.50
C ILE A 118 10.11 -31.15 4.30
N LYS A 119 9.34 -32.20 3.99
CA LYS A 119 9.44 -33.51 4.66
C LYS A 119 10.79 -34.18 4.39
N ASN A 120 11.31 -34.09 3.16
CA ASN A 120 12.62 -34.60 2.81
C ASN A 120 13.72 -33.88 3.60
N PHE A 121 13.67 -32.55 3.69
CA PHE A 121 14.61 -31.76 4.47
C PHE A 121 14.61 -32.18 5.95
N LEU A 122 13.42 -32.27 6.57
CA LEU A 122 13.31 -32.65 7.98
C LEU A 122 13.88 -34.06 8.24
N ASN A 123 13.54 -35.04 7.39
CA ASN A 123 14.05 -36.40 7.54
C ASN A 123 15.56 -36.52 7.29
N MET A 124 16.11 -35.77 6.32
CA MET A 124 17.56 -35.73 6.06
C MET A 124 18.35 -35.17 7.25
N ASN A 125 17.74 -34.28 8.03
CA ASN A 125 18.31 -33.73 9.25
C ASN A 125 17.97 -34.56 10.52
N GLY A 126 17.38 -35.76 10.36
CA GLY A 126 17.06 -36.65 11.48
C GLY A 126 15.86 -36.21 12.32
N ILE A 127 15.05 -35.28 11.83
CA ILE A 127 13.88 -34.75 12.53
C ILE A 127 12.66 -35.59 12.16
N SER A 128 12.02 -36.18 13.17
CA SER A 128 10.87 -37.06 12.97
C SER A 128 9.62 -36.27 12.55
N THR A 129 9.12 -36.49 11.34
CA THR A 129 7.85 -35.91 10.85
C THR A 129 6.62 -36.77 11.21
N ARG A 130 6.70 -37.56 12.30
CA ARG A 130 5.70 -38.58 12.63
C ARG A 130 4.41 -37.91 13.13
N GLY A 131 3.33 -38.04 12.35
CA GLY A 131 2.03 -37.44 12.65
C GLY A 131 1.74 -36.13 11.92
N ALA A 132 2.73 -35.51 11.27
CA ALA A 132 2.53 -34.33 10.42
C ALA A 132 2.03 -34.76 9.03
N LEU A 133 0.76 -34.49 8.75
CA LEU A 133 0.12 -34.79 7.46
C LEU A 133 -0.03 -33.52 6.60
N GLU A 134 -0.30 -32.39 7.24
CA GLU A 134 -0.53 -31.12 6.57
C GLU A 134 0.74 -30.27 6.48
N LYS A 135 0.74 -29.30 5.56
CA LYS A 135 1.89 -28.39 5.35
C LYS A 135 2.16 -27.59 6.63
N GLU A 136 1.12 -27.20 7.34
CA GLU A 136 1.17 -26.42 8.58
C GLU A 136 1.88 -27.19 9.70
N ASP A 137 1.62 -28.50 9.85
CA ASP A 137 2.27 -29.34 10.86
C ASP A 137 3.78 -29.44 10.62
N LEU A 138 4.17 -29.61 9.35
CA LEU A 138 5.58 -29.66 8.96
C LEU A 138 6.29 -28.31 9.19
N LEU A 139 5.60 -27.20 8.92
CA LEU A 139 6.10 -25.85 9.17
C LEU A 139 6.25 -25.54 10.66
N ASN A 140 5.33 -26.01 11.51
CA ASN A 140 5.43 -25.88 12.97
C ASN A 140 6.64 -26.64 13.53
N ILE A 141 6.87 -27.87 13.06
CA ILE A 141 8.06 -28.65 13.43
C ILE A 141 9.33 -27.94 12.95
N LEU A 142 9.32 -27.40 11.73
CA LEU A 142 10.45 -26.65 11.18
C LEU A 142 10.77 -25.40 12.02
N GLY A 143 9.75 -24.62 12.39
CA GLY A 143 9.86 -23.43 13.21
C GLY A 143 10.42 -23.71 14.61
N GLN A 144 10.14 -24.87 15.19
CA GLN A 144 10.67 -25.28 16.49
C GLN A 144 12.16 -25.63 16.46
N VAL A 145 12.69 -26.01 15.30
CA VAL A 145 14.10 -26.43 15.13
C VAL A 145 15.00 -25.28 14.68
N LEU A 146 14.44 -24.25 14.04
CA LEU A 146 15.19 -23.08 13.59
C LEU A 146 15.69 -22.24 14.79
N PRO A 147 16.92 -21.72 14.74
CA PRO A 147 17.41 -20.77 15.75
C PRO A 147 16.56 -19.49 15.76
N PRO A 148 16.53 -18.74 16.89
CA PRO A 148 15.83 -17.46 16.97
C PRO A 148 16.31 -16.51 15.88
N LEU A 149 15.44 -15.61 15.43
CA LEU A 149 15.76 -14.67 14.36
C LEU A 149 16.94 -13.78 14.79
N SER A 150 17.89 -13.55 13.88
CA SER A 150 18.92 -12.54 14.10
C SER A 150 18.31 -11.14 14.01
N ALA A 151 18.93 -10.13 14.63
CA ALA A 151 18.41 -8.75 14.59
C ALA A 151 18.18 -8.20 13.17
N LYS A 152 18.99 -8.64 12.18
CA LYS A 152 18.79 -8.29 10.76
C LYS A 152 17.61 -9.00 10.12
N GLU A 153 17.37 -10.26 10.49
CA GLU A 153 16.20 -11.03 10.04
C GLU A 153 14.93 -10.54 10.75
N GLU A 154 15.00 -10.16 12.02
CA GLU A 154 13.88 -9.50 12.70
C GLU A 154 13.54 -8.16 12.05
N GLU A 155 14.54 -7.40 11.61
CA GLU A 155 14.35 -6.16 10.85
C GLU A 155 13.81 -6.42 9.43
N GLU A 156 14.24 -7.50 8.76
CA GLU A 156 13.71 -7.93 7.46
C GLU A 156 12.27 -8.45 7.57
N LEU A 157 11.93 -9.19 8.64
CA LEU A 157 10.58 -9.64 8.95
C LEU A 157 9.69 -8.46 9.36
N ARG A 158 10.18 -7.52 10.18
CA ARG A 158 9.50 -6.26 10.51
C ARG A 158 9.38 -5.31 9.32
N GLY A 159 10.29 -5.38 8.35
CA GLY A 159 10.19 -4.66 7.09
C GLY A 159 9.23 -5.33 6.10
N ALA A 160 9.05 -6.65 6.21
CA ALA A 160 8.06 -7.43 5.44
C ALA A 160 6.66 -7.32 6.03
N VAL A 161 6.54 -7.19 7.35
CA VAL A 161 5.36 -6.66 8.03
C VAL A 161 5.42 -5.14 7.92
N GLU A 162 5.23 -4.64 6.70
CA GLU A 162 5.08 -3.21 6.42
C GLU A 162 4.12 -2.62 7.46
N ASP A 163 4.60 -1.64 8.22
CA ASP A 163 3.79 -0.90 9.17
C ASP A 163 2.53 -0.43 8.44
N PRO A 164 1.34 -1.00 8.71
CA PRO A 164 0.17 -0.92 7.84
C PRO A 164 -0.34 0.51 7.67
N THR A 165 0.20 1.42 8.46
CA THR A 165 -0.32 2.74 8.72
C THR A 165 0.43 3.85 7.94
N ALA A 166 1.50 3.54 7.18
CA ALA A 166 2.08 4.51 6.22
C ALA A 166 2.86 3.87 5.05
N LEU A 167 2.70 4.42 3.84
CA LEU A 167 3.50 4.03 2.67
C LEU A 167 4.92 4.57 2.79
N GLN A 168 5.93 3.70 2.71
CA GLN A 168 7.34 4.09 2.72
C GLN A 168 8.02 3.68 1.42
N GLU A 169 8.47 4.67 0.65
CA GLU A 169 9.29 4.43 -0.54
C GLU A 169 10.72 4.06 -0.15
N ARG A 170 11.29 3.07 -0.84
CA ARG A 170 12.68 2.62 -0.66
C ARG A 170 13.62 3.50 -1.48
N GLU A 171 14.75 3.86 -0.89
CA GLU A 171 15.79 4.64 -1.55
C GLU A 171 16.53 3.81 -2.62
N TYR A 172 16.93 4.48 -3.70
CA TYR A 172 17.81 3.91 -4.71
C TYR A 172 19.20 3.65 -4.12
N LYS A 173 19.59 2.38 -4.09
CA LYS A 173 20.97 2.00 -3.74
C LYS A 173 21.86 2.15 -4.97
N PHE A 174 23.06 2.70 -4.77
CA PHE A 174 24.03 2.86 -5.85
C PHE A 174 24.42 1.51 -6.48
N SER A 175 24.65 0.51 -5.63
CA SER A 175 24.84 -0.88 -6.04
C SER A 175 24.51 -1.84 -4.89
N LEU A 176 23.99 -3.02 -5.22
CA LEU A 176 23.80 -4.14 -4.31
C LEU A 176 25.12 -4.88 -3.97
N ALA A 177 26.24 -4.51 -4.60
CA ALA A 177 27.53 -5.11 -4.34
C ALA A 177 28.03 -4.87 -2.91
N SER A 178 28.87 -5.77 -2.39
CA SER A 178 29.53 -5.58 -1.09
C SER A 178 30.36 -4.28 -1.06
N ASP A 179 30.58 -3.72 0.12
CA ASP A 179 31.42 -2.52 0.29
C ASP A 179 32.84 -2.74 -0.23
N THR A 180 33.38 -3.95 -0.06
CA THR A 180 34.69 -4.35 -0.59
C THR A 180 34.73 -4.32 -2.12
N ASN A 181 33.71 -4.85 -2.80
CA ASN A 181 33.66 -4.89 -4.26
C ASN A 181 33.47 -3.48 -4.83
N ARG A 182 32.68 -2.64 -4.17
CA ARG A 182 32.52 -1.23 -4.55
C ARG A 182 33.84 -0.46 -4.41
N PHE A 183 34.55 -0.65 -3.30
CA PHE A 183 35.85 -0.03 -3.08
C PHE A 183 36.88 -0.50 -4.11
N LEU A 184 37.00 -1.82 -4.35
CA LEU A 184 37.95 -2.38 -5.31
C LEU A 184 37.66 -1.91 -6.73
N ALA A 185 36.38 -1.87 -7.15
CA ALA A 185 36.00 -1.35 -8.45
C ALA A 185 36.36 0.14 -8.60
N GLY A 186 36.13 0.95 -7.56
CA GLY A 186 36.55 2.35 -7.54
C GLY A 186 38.07 2.51 -7.62
N ALA A 187 38.82 1.75 -6.81
CA ALA A 187 40.28 1.77 -6.81
C ALA A 187 40.85 1.36 -8.18
N LEU A 188 40.31 0.31 -8.80
CA LEU A 188 40.70 -0.11 -10.14
C LEU A 188 40.42 0.98 -11.18
N GLY A 189 39.28 1.67 -11.08
CA GLY A 189 38.94 2.79 -11.95
C GLY A 189 39.93 3.94 -11.87
N VAL A 190 40.34 4.31 -10.67
CA VAL A 190 41.36 5.36 -10.43
C VAL A 190 42.71 4.94 -10.98
N VAL A 191 43.16 3.71 -10.70
CA VAL A 191 44.43 3.19 -11.21
C VAL A 191 44.44 3.16 -12.74
N ASN A 192 43.35 2.70 -13.36
CA ASN A 192 43.22 2.67 -14.82
C ASN A 192 43.28 4.06 -15.45
N LEU A 193 42.62 5.06 -14.85
CA LEU A 193 42.65 6.44 -15.31
C LEU A 193 44.05 7.06 -15.18
N LEU A 194 44.70 6.89 -14.02
CA LEU A 194 46.07 7.38 -13.81
C LEU A 194 47.06 6.73 -14.76
N GLY A 195 46.94 5.41 -14.98
CA GLY A 195 47.76 4.68 -15.95
C GLY A 195 47.57 5.18 -17.38
N ALA A 196 46.33 5.42 -17.80
CA ALA A 196 46.02 5.99 -19.10
C ALA A 196 46.58 7.41 -19.28
N LEU A 197 46.48 8.26 -18.25
CA LEU A 197 47.05 9.61 -18.27
C LEU A 197 48.58 9.59 -18.30
N TYR A 198 49.21 8.70 -17.54
CA TYR A 198 50.66 8.50 -17.56
C TYR A 198 51.16 8.06 -18.94
N LEU A 199 50.49 7.07 -19.55
CA LEU A 199 50.79 6.61 -20.90
C LEU A 199 50.59 7.72 -21.94
N GLY A 200 49.54 8.54 -21.77
CA GLY A 200 49.29 9.71 -22.60
C GLY A 200 50.41 10.75 -22.52
N ASN A 201 50.91 11.04 -21.31
CA ASN A 201 52.03 11.94 -21.12
C ASN A 201 53.30 11.43 -21.84
N MET A 202 53.58 10.14 -21.74
CA MET A 202 54.69 9.51 -22.47
C MET A 202 54.52 9.66 -23.99
N PHE A 203 53.35 9.35 -24.55
CA PHE A 203 53.12 9.51 -25.99
C PHE A 203 53.22 10.95 -26.47
N GLN A 204 52.78 11.93 -25.68
CA GLN A 204 52.95 13.35 -26.02
C GLN A 204 54.43 13.74 -26.09
N THR A 205 55.28 13.23 -25.20
CA THR A 205 56.72 13.48 -25.23
C THR A 205 57.38 12.95 -26.51
N TYR A 206 56.95 11.79 -27.02
CA TYR A 206 57.50 11.21 -28.25
C TYR A 206 56.87 11.76 -29.54
N ALA A 207 55.63 12.25 -29.49
CA ALA A 207 54.94 12.84 -30.65
C ALA A 207 55.60 14.14 -31.15
N VAL A 208 56.32 14.87 -30.28
CA VAL A 208 57.07 16.09 -30.62
C VAL A 208 58.20 15.82 -31.64
N TYR A 209 58.66 14.59 -31.77
CA TYR A 209 59.74 14.21 -32.69
C TYR A 209 59.24 13.71 -34.06
N ASP A 210 57.93 13.79 -34.34
CA ASP A 210 57.28 13.38 -35.60
C ASP A 210 57.56 11.93 -36.03
N MET A 211 57.98 11.09 -35.07
CA MET A 211 58.27 9.68 -35.29
C MET A 211 57.04 8.84 -34.95
N ARG A 212 56.49 8.13 -35.95
CA ARG A 212 55.59 6.99 -35.69
C ARG A 212 56.39 5.88 -35.04
N LEU A 213 56.03 5.52 -33.81
CA LEU A 213 56.67 4.42 -33.08
C LEU A 213 56.53 3.11 -33.91
N PRO A 214 57.64 2.43 -34.25
CA PRO A 214 57.57 1.20 -35.02
C PRO A 214 56.89 0.06 -34.25
N SER A 215 56.33 -0.89 -35.00
CA SER A 215 55.82 -2.17 -34.45
C SER A 215 54.64 -1.98 -33.47
N TYR A 216 54.57 -2.80 -32.43
CA TYR A 216 53.47 -2.87 -31.47
C TYR A 216 53.15 -1.53 -30.79
N PHE A 217 54.15 -0.65 -30.58
CA PHE A 217 53.93 0.67 -29.97
C PHE A 217 53.06 1.59 -30.84
N GLY A 218 53.14 1.51 -32.16
CA GLY A 218 52.29 2.29 -33.07
C GLY A 218 50.81 1.89 -33.00
N VAL A 219 50.53 0.60 -32.76
CA VAL A 219 49.17 0.09 -32.56
C VAL A 219 48.58 0.61 -31.25
N VAL A 220 49.37 0.62 -30.18
CA VAL A 220 48.95 1.17 -28.87
C VAL A 220 48.70 2.68 -28.97
N GLN A 221 49.55 3.42 -29.69
CA GLN A 221 49.37 4.85 -29.94
C GLN A 221 48.08 5.13 -30.73
N ALA A 222 47.76 4.33 -31.75
CA ALA A 222 46.52 4.47 -32.52
C ALA A 222 45.26 4.12 -31.70
N GLY A 223 45.35 3.13 -30.80
CA GLY A 223 44.26 2.73 -29.91
C GLY A 223 44.10 3.61 -28.65
N PHE A 224 45.12 4.40 -28.32
CA PHE A 224 45.17 5.26 -27.14
C PHE A 224 43.90 6.12 -26.91
N PRO A 225 43.33 6.84 -27.90
CA PRO A 225 42.12 7.64 -27.67
C PRO A 225 40.93 6.80 -27.18
N PHE A 226 40.77 5.57 -27.66
CA PHE A 226 39.72 4.67 -27.20
C PHE A 226 39.97 4.18 -25.76
N LEU A 227 41.23 3.88 -25.43
CA LEU A 227 41.63 3.48 -24.09
C LEU A 227 41.42 4.61 -23.08
N LEU A 228 41.79 5.83 -23.44
CA LEU A 228 41.57 7.02 -22.61
C LEU A 228 40.06 7.31 -22.44
N ALA A 229 39.29 7.24 -23.53
CA ALA A 229 37.84 7.41 -23.49
C ALA A 229 37.18 6.37 -22.57
N TYR A 230 37.60 5.10 -22.66
CA TYR A 230 37.13 4.04 -21.77
C TYR A 230 37.48 4.33 -20.30
N ALA A 231 38.73 4.68 -20.00
CA ALA A 231 39.16 4.98 -18.64
C ALA A 231 38.41 6.18 -18.03
N PHE A 232 38.12 7.20 -18.85
CA PHE A 232 37.29 8.32 -18.45
C PHE A 232 35.84 7.89 -18.18
N LEU A 233 35.18 7.22 -19.14
CA LEU A 233 33.78 6.81 -19.01
C LEU A 233 33.56 5.83 -17.84
N PHE A 234 34.52 4.94 -17.59
CA PHE A 234 34.49 4.00 -16.47
C PHE A 234 34.35 4.71 -15.12
N ASN A 235 34.92 5.91 -14.97
CA ASN A 235 34.80 6.72 -13.75
C ASN A 235 33.64 7.73 -13.82
N ALA A 236 33.45 8.38 -14.98
CA ALA A 236 32.46 9.43 -15.15
C ALA A 236 31.02 8.92 -15.04
N ILE A 237 30.71 7.75 -15.60
CA ILE A 237 29.34 7.18 -15.57
C ILE A 237 28.90 6.88 -14.12
N PRO A 238 29.69 6.16 -13.28
CA PRO A 238 29.40 6.00 -11.85
C PRO A 238 29.18 7.32 -11.11
N ILE A 239 30.03 8.32 -11.34
CA ILE A 239 29.92 9.63 -10.67
C ILE A 239 28.61 10.31 -11.05
N ALA A 240 28.33 10.43 -12.34
CA ALA A 240 27.08 11.03 -12.83
C ALA A 240 25.84 10.30 -12.27
N ARG A 241 25.88 8.96 -12.26
CA ARG A 241 24.83 8.13 -11.68
C ARG A 241 24.66 8.38 -10.17
N SER A 242 25.75 8.56 -9.43
CA SER A 242 25.68 8.83 -7.99
C SER A 242 24.99 10.15 -7.68
N PHE A 243 25.22 11.21 -8.47
CA PHE A 243 24.53 12.49 -8.32
C PHE A 243 23.05 12.37 -8.65
N TRP A 244 22.70 11.65 -9.71
CA TRP A 244 21.30 11.40 -10.05
C TRP A 244 20.57 10.63 -8.95
N ILE A 245 21.17 9.54 -8.44
CA ILE A 245 20.61 8.75 -7.33
C ILE A 245 20.44 9.61 -6.07
N LYS A 246 21.43 10.45 -5.74
CA LYS A 246 21.33 11.35 -4.59
C LYS A 246 20.13 12.29 -4.70
N GLY A 247 19.93 12.92 -5.86
CA GLY A 247 18.78 13.79 -6.09
C GLY A 247 17.44 13.06 -6.04
N GLN A 248 17.36 11.82 -6.53
CA GLN A 248 16.14 11.01 -6.41
C GLN A 248 15.85 10.60 -4.96
N ASN A 249 16.90 10.21 -4.21
CA ASN A 249 16.75 9.81 -2.81
C ASN A 249 16.33 10.97 -1.93
N GLU A 250 16.82 12.19 -2.17
CA GLU A 250 16.37 13.38 -1.45
C GLU A 250 14.86 13.60 -1.62
N LYS A 251 14.34 13.45 -2.84
CA LYS A 251 12.88 13.53 -3.10
C LYS A 251 12.09 12.39 -2.43
N ILE A 252 12.64 11.18 -2.39
CA ILE A 252 12.02 10.04 -1.68
C ILE A 252 11.97 10.32 -0.17
N GLN A 253 13.07 10.83 0.40
CA GLN A 253 13.15 11.17 1.81
C GLN A 253 12.17 12.27 2.20
N GLU A 254 12.01 13.29 1.35
CA GLU A 254 11.03 14.36 1.56
C GLU A 254 9.60 13.83 1.55
N ARG A 255 9.22 13.03 0.55
CA ARG A 255 7.89 12.39 0.47
C ARG A 255 7.62 11.50 1.68
N ASN A 256 8.58 10.66 2.07
CA ASN A 256 8.45 9.82 3.26
C ASN A 256 8.40 10.64 4.58
N LYS A 257 9.09 11.77 4.64
CA LYS A 257 9.00 12.69 5.79
C LYS A 257 7.58 13.27 5.90
N ILE A 258 7.01 13.72 4.79
CA ILE A 258 5.64 14.26 4.75
C ILE A 258 4.62 13.19 5.16
N ARG A 259 4.72 11.97 4.62
CA ARG A 259 3.84 10.85 5.01
C ARG A 259 3.90 10.54 6.50
N ARG A 260 5.11 10.56 7.10
CA ARG A 260 5.29 10.41 8.56
C ARG A 260 4.68 11.56 9.35
N MET A 261 4.79 12.80 8.87
CA MET A 261 4.17 13.95 9.53
C MET A 261 2.65 13.82 9.54
N TRP A 262 2.03 13.47 8.41
CA TRP A 262 0.59 13.23 8.32
C TRP A 262 0.12 12.16 9.29
N ARG A 263 0.86 11.06 9.39
CA ARG A 263 0.57 10.03 10.37
C ARG A 263 0.60 10.57 11.80
N THR A 264 1.63 11.32 12.18
CA THR A 264 1.69 11.95 13.51
C THR A 264 0.48 12.84 13.75
N VAL A 265 0.02 13.58 12.74
CA VAL A 265 -1.16 14.46 12.84
C VAL A 265 -2.45 13.66 13.06
N VAL A 266 -2.61 12.53 12.36
CA VAL A 266 -3.76 11.63 12.54
C VAL A 266 -3.74 10.98 13.93
N ASP A 267 -2.58 10.44 14.35
CA ASP A 267 -2.41 9.76 15.64
C ASP A 267 -2.65 10.70 16.84
N THR A 268 -2.17 11.94 16.72
CA THR A 268 -2.34 12.96 17.76
C THR A 268 -3.66 13.72 17.66
N ALA A 269 -4.41 13.52 16.57
CA ALA A 269 -5.68 14.19 16.26
C ALA A 269 -5.62 15.74 16.42
N VAL A 270 -4.49 16.34 16.02
CA VAL A 270 -4.22 17.78 16.23
C VAL A 270 -5.09 18.65 15.31
N GLY A 271 -5.56 19.79 15.83
CA GLY A 271 -6.35 20.77 15.08
C GLY A 271 -7.77 20.28 14.77
N GLY A 272 -8.27 20.61 13.57
CA GLY A 272 -9.59 20.18 13.09
C GLY A 272 -9.70 18.68 12.78
N VAL A 273 -8.57 17.96 12.69
CA VAL A 273 -8.52 16.54 12.29
C VAL A 273 -9.32 15.65 13.24
N GLY A 274 -9.22 15.88 14.56
CA GLY A 274 -9.98 15.08 15.53
C GLY A 274 -11.50 15.15 15.38
N ARG A 275 -12.02 16.26 14.83
CA ARG A 275 -13.46 16.40 14.51
C ARG A 275 -13.81 15.55 13.29
N LYS A 276 -13.03 15.67 12.21
CA LYS A 276 -13.20 14.88 10.98
C LYS A 276 -13.12 13.38 11.25
N LEU A 277 -12.15 12.93 12.07
CA LEU A 277 -12.01 11.53 12.47
C LEU A 277 -13.26 11.00 13.19
N LYS A 278 -13.85 11.79 14.10
CA LYS A 278 -15.10 11.42 14.77
C LYS A 278 -16.28 11.38 13.80
N ALA A 279 -16.33 12.30 12.84
CA ALA A 279 -17.37 12.31 11.82
C ALA A 279 -17.29 11.08 10.92
N ALA A 280 -16.09 10.70 10.47
CA ALA A 280 -15.85 9.47 9.73
C ALA A 280 -16.25 8.23 10.53
N ALA A 281 -15.86 8.15 11.80
CA ALA A 281 -16.22 7.03 12.68
C ALA A 281 -17.74 6.86 12.86
N ARG A 282 -18.54 7.94 12.78
CA ARG A 282 -20.01 7.88 12.84
C ARG A 282 -20.64 7.42 11.52
N MET A 283 -20.00 7.71 10.39
CA MET A 283 -20.46 7.29 9.06
C MET A 283 -20.05 5.85 8.74
N GLY A 284 -19.04 5.30 9.42
CA GLY A 284 -18.63 3.91 9.29
C GLY A 284 -19.77 2.95 9.66
N THR A 285 -20.12 2.08 8.72
CA THR A 285 -21.11 1.01 8.93
C THR A 285 -20.41 -0.26 9.39
N ARG A 286 -20.98 -0.94 10.41
CA ARG A 286 -20.37 -2.11 11.03
C ARG A 286 -20.08 -3.20 9.98
N MET A 287 -18.81 -3.59 9.83
CA MET A 287 -18.39 -4.57 8.82
C MET A 287 -19.26 -5.84 8.85
N LYS A 288 -19.85 -6.17 7.70
CA LYS A 288 -20.60 -7.42 7.51
C LYS A 288 -19.60 -8.52 7.17
N LYS A 289 -19.22 -9.32 8.18
CA LYS A 289 -18.34 -10.49 7.98
C LYS A 289 -19.07 -11.56 7.18
N LEU A 290 -18.77 -11.66 5.88
CA LEU A 290 -19.32 -12.71 5.02
C LEU A 290 -18.79 -14.07 5.51
N GLY A 291 -19.69 -14.99 5.84
CA GLY A 291 -19.37 -16.33 6.35
C GLY A 291 -19.35 -16.49 7.88
N SER A 292 -19.61 -15.44 8.67
CA SER A 292 -19.88 -15.60 10.12
C SER A 292 -21.26 -16.20 10.42
N SER A 293 -22.19 -16.16 9.47
CA SER A 293 -23.47 -16.86 9.54
C SER A 293 -23.60 -17.85 8.38
N LYS A 294 -24.15 -19.04 8.65
CA LYS A 294 -24.28 -20.15 7.67
C LYS A 294 -25.17 -19.77 6.46
N ASP A 295 -25.92 -18.68 6.59
CA ASP A 295 -26.85 -18.12 5.60
C ASP A 295 -26.17 -17.16 4.59
N ASP A 296 -24.95 -16.67 4.86
CA ASP A 296 -24.26 -15.69 3.98
C ASP A 296 -23.43 -16.35 2.86
N ILE A 297 -23.24 -17.69 2.91
CA ILE A 297 -22.49 -18.46 1.92
C ILE A 297 -23.49 -19.17 0.98
N VAL A 298 -23.82 -18.52 -0.13
CA VAL A 298 -24.77 -19.02 -1.14
C VAL A 298 -24.15 -20.15 -1.99
N PHE A 299 -22.85 -20.07 -2.24
CA PHE A 299 -22.10 -21.06 -3.02
C PHE A 299 -21.02 -21.70 -2.15
N ASP A 300 -21.32 -22.89 -1.67
CA ASP A 300 -20.38 -23.76 -0.99
C ASP A 300 -20.21 -25.00 -1.87
N THR A 301 -18.99 -25.26 -2.33
CA THR A 301 -18.67 -26.44 -3.17
C THR A 301 -18.94 -27.77 -2.47
N SER A 302 -19.15 -27.75 -1.16
CA SER A 302 -19.57 -28.94 -0.39
C SER A 302 -21.08 -29.18 -0.36
N LYS A 303 -21.90 -28.21 -0.83
CA LYS A 303 -23.38 -28.31 -0.81
C LYS A 303 -23.94 -28.68 -2.18
N SER A 304 -25.00 -29.48 -2.17
CA SER A 304 -25.67 -29.92 -3.41
C SER A 304 -26.39 -28.76 -4.12
N PHE A 305 -26.49 -28.82 -5.45
CA PHE A 305 -27.16 -27.80 -6.28
C PHE A 305 -28.62 -27.51 -5.85
N SER A 306 -29.31 -28.53 -5.33
CA SER A 306 -30.68 -28.42 -4.82
C SER A 306 -30.75 -27.64 -3.51
N GLU A 307 -29.73 -27.71 -2.65
CA GLU A 307 -29.68 -26.93 -1.41
C GLU A 307 -29.35 -25.46 -1.67
N THR A 308 -28.45 -25.18 -2.62
CA THR A 308 -28.09 -23.80 -3.01
C THR A 308 -29.28 -23.05 -3.61
N MET A 309 -30.12 -23.71 -4.43
CA MET A 309 -31.37 -23.13 -4.95
C MET A 309 -32.37 -22.76 -3.85
N LYS A 310 -32.53 -23.63 -2.83
CA LYS A 310 -33.43 -23.35 -1.70
C LYS A 310 -32.95 -22.17 -0.84
N MET A 311 -31.64 -22.01 -0.67
CA MET A 311 -31.09 -20.84 0.03
C MET A 311 -31.31 -19.56 -0.77
N LYS A 312 -31.10 -19.60 -2.09
CA LYS A 312 -31.38 -18.46 -2.98
C LYS A 312 -32.85 -18.03 -2.93
N GLU A 313 -33.77 -18.99 -2.95
CA GLU A 313 -35.21 -18.70 -2.86
C GLU A 313 -35.56 -18.04 -1.53
N LYS A 314 -35.08 -18.57 -0.40
CA LYS A 314 -35.27 -17.95 0.92
C LYS A 314 -34.68 -16.54 1.02
N GLN A 315 -33.52 -16.30 0.43
CA GLN A 315 -32.89 -15.00 0.43
C GLN A 315 -33.70 -14.01 -0.41
N SER A 316 -34.17 -14.43 -1.60
CA SER A 316 -35.03 -13.61 -2.45
C SER A 316 -36.36 -13.25 -1.78
N MET A 317 -36.94 -14.16 -0.99
CA MET A 317 -38.16 -13.86 -0.22
C MET A 317 -37.90 -12.84 0.90
N LYS A 318 -36.77 -12.95 1.62
CA LYS A 318 -36.40 -11.96 2.65
C LYS A 318 -36.14 -10.58 2.06
N ASP A 319 -35.51 -10.49 0.89
CA ASP A 319 -35.26 -9.22 0.21
C ASP A 319 -36.57 -8.62 -0.31
N PHE A 320 -37.49 -9.46 -0.78
CA PHE A 320 -38.84 -9.04 -1.17
C PHE A 320 -39.66 -8.51 0.01
N ASP A 321 -39.65 -9.20 1.16
CA ASP A 321 -40.35 -8.75 2.38
C ASP A 321 -39.82 -7.40 2.87
N LYS A 322 -38.50 -7.17 2.81
CA LYS A 322 -37.90 -5.87 3.15
C LYS A 322 -38.36 -4.75 2.21
N LEU A 323 -38.53 -5.03 0.93
CA LEU A 323 -39.03 -4.05 -0.03
C LEU A 323 -40.50 -3.69 0.25
N LEU A 324 -41.31 -4.69 0.62
CA LEU A 324 -42.70 -4.46 1.06
C LEU A 324 -42.76 -3.60 2.32
N GLU A 325 -41.92 -3.87 3.32
CA GLU A 325 -41.85 -3.05 4.55
C GLU A 325 -41.44 -1.59 4.25
N GLN A 326 -40.50 -1.39 3.32
CA GLN A 326 -40.09 -0.06 2.87
C GLN A 326 -41.20 0.68 2.12
N GLU A 327 -41.99 -0.02 1.28
CA GLU A 327 -43.15 0.57 0.60
C GLU A 327 -44.29 0.89 1.57
N ASP A 328 -44.54 0.02 2.55
CA ASP A 328 -45.55 0.25 3.60
C ASP A 328 -45.17 1.42 4.52
N GLU A 329 -43.89 1.59 4.84
CA GLU A 329 -43.41 2.78 5.55
C GLU A 329 -43.57 4.04 4.70
N LYS A 330 -43.23 3.98 3.41
CA LYS A 330 -43.33 5.12 2.50
C LYS A 330 -44.78 5.56 2.28
N THR A 331 -45.71 4.62 2.18
CA THR A 331 -47.15 4.90 2.05
C THR A 331 -47.74 5.46 3.35
N LYS A 332 -47.35 4.94 4.53
CA LYS A 332 -47.74 5.53 5.83
C LYS A 332 -47.25 6.98 5.99
N ARG A 333 -46.01 7.28 5.59
CA ARG A 333 -45.46 8.65 5.61
C ARG A 333 -46.22 9.59 4.66
N LEU A 334 -46.61 9.11 3.48
CA LEU A 334 -47.44 9.89 2.55
C LEU A 334 -48.87 10.12 3.06
N GLY A 335 -49.45 9.15 3.77
CA GLY A 335 -50.77 9.27 4.39
C GLY A 335 -50.80 10.29 5.52
N SER A 336 -49.84 10.19 6.46
CA SER A 336 -49.68 11.13 7.58
C SER A 336 -49.45 12.57 7.10
N SER A 337 -48.65 12.77 6.06
CA SER A 337 -48.41 14.11 5.49
C SER A 337 -49.64 14.72 4.81
N LYS A 338 -50.54 13.91 4.26
CA LYS A 338 -51.81 14.39 3.71
C LYS A 338 -52.79 14.78 4.81
N ASP A 339 -52.89 13.99 5.87
CA ASP A 339 -53.77 14.26 6.99
C ASP A 339 -53.40 15.56 7.72
N ASP A 340 -52.09 15.80 7.95
CA ASP A 340 -51.58 17.05 8.52
C ASP A 340 -51.90 18.28 7.65
N MET A 341 -51.75 18.17 6.32
CA MET A 341 -52.13 19.28 5.40
C MET A 341 -53.64 19.58 5.44
N THR A 342 -54.51 18.57 5.56
CA THR A 342 -55.96 18.79 5.69
C THR A 342 -56.36 19.40 7.02
N ILE A 343 -55.66 19.09 8.11
CA ILE A 343 -55.89 19.70 9.41
C ILE A 343 -55.47 21.18 9.37
N GLU A 344 -54.30 21.48 8.81
CA GLU A 344 -53.79 22.85 8.68
C GLU A 344 -54.68 23.73 7.76
N MET A 345 -55.26 23.14 6.70
CA MET A 345 -56.23 23.84 5.84
C MET A 345 -57.55 24.12 6.56
N LYS A 346 -58.08 23.17 7.34
CA LYS A 346 -59.31 23.38 8.13
C LYS A 346 -59.12 24.43 9.23
N GLU A 347 -57.95 24.46 9.86
CA GLU A 347 -57.63 25.44 10.90
C GLU A 347 -57.49 26.86 10.31
N LYS A 348 -56.86 27.01 9.14
CA LYS A 348 -56.80 28.28 8.40
C LYS A 348 -58.17 28.76 7.88
N GLN A 349 -59.07 27.84 7.54
CA GLN A 349 -60.43 28.16 7.12
C GLN A 349 -61.30 28.57 8.31
N SER A 350 -61.15 27.91 9.45
CA SER A 350 -61.79 28.28 10.72
C SER A 350 -61.31 29.62 11.29
N MET A 351 -60.05 30.01 11.06
CA MET A 351 -59.55 31.35 11.45
C MET A 351 -60.10 32.46 10.55
N LYS A 352 -60.30 32.19 9.25
CA LYS A 352 -60.89 33.16 8.32
C LYS A 352 -62.36 33.44 8.60
N ASP A 353 -63.14 32.44 9.02
CA ASP A 353 -64.55 32.59 9.36
C ASP A 353 -64.79 33.31 10.71
N PHE A 354 -63.74 33.53 11.51
CA PHE A 354 -63.81 34.24 12.78
C PHE A 354 -63.57 35.76 12.65
N ASP A 355 -62.86 36.20 11.59
CA ASP A 355 -62.56 37.62 11.33
C ASP A 355 -63.66 38.35 10.53
N ASP A 356 -64.62 37.62 9.95
CA ASP A 356 -65.70 38.19 9.11
C ASP A 356 -67.05 38.39 9.82
N LYS A 357 -67.09 38.31 11.17
CA LYS A 357 -68.28 38.69 11.93
C LYS A 357 -68.22 40.18 12.33
N PRO A 358 -69.09 41.04 11.77
CA PRO A 358 -69.18 42.42 12.26
C PRO A 358 -69.72 42.42 13.69
N PHE A 359 -69.03 43.14 14.57
CA PHE A 359 -69.53 43.51 15.88
C PHE A 359 -70.82 44.32 15.72
N GLN A 360 -71.96 43.69 16.00
CA GLN A 360 -73.08 44.23 16.79
C GLN A 360 -74.10 43.16 17.14
#